data_AF-A0A8D8M2U1-F1
#
_entry.id   AF-A0A8D8M2U1-F1
#
_cell.length_a   1.000
_cell.length_b   1.000
_cell.length_c   1.000
_cell.angle_alpha   90.00
_cell.angle_beta   90.00
_cell.angle_gamma   90.00
#
_symmetry.space_group_name_H-M   'P 1'
#
loop_
_entity.id
_entity.type
_entity.pdbx_description
1 polymer ?
#
loop_
_entity_poly.entity_id
_entity_poly.type
_entity_poly.pdbx_seq_one_letter_code
_entity_poly.pdbx_strand_id
1 'polypeptide(L)'
;MANILRVIEENRFEISGMRMLLMDHSSVVRLLEIYQGVVSEYPGYVTQLLSGKCLALEINGPLGTQDTPQQFRELAGPANVEVAKELRPHTIRAKYGRNPVENAVHVTDLPEDAYFEVEFVFRTI
;
A
#
# COMPACT_ATOMS: atom_id res chain seq x y z
N MET A 1 -8.74 -10.28 2.07
CA MET A 1 -8.07 -10.22 0.75
C MET A 1 -9.03 -10.08 -0.41
N ALA A 2 -9.94 -11.04 -0.65
CA ALA A 2 -10.88 -11.00 -1.79
C ALA A 2 -11.68 -9.69 -1.89
N ASN A 3 -12.06 -9.11 -0.75
CA ASN A 3 -12.81 -7.85 -0.71
C ASN A 3 -11.98 -6.61 -1.12
N ILE A 4 -10.65 -6.62 -0.95
CA ILE A 4 -9.80 -5.48 -1.33
C ILE A 4 -9.57 -5.49 -2.85
N LEU A 5 -9.27 -6.65 -3.43
CA LEU A 5 -9.13 -6.81 -4.89
C LEU A 5 -10.40 -6.36 -5.61
N ARG A 6 -11.56 -6.74 -5.09
CA ARG A 6 -12.85 -6.28 -5.62
C ARG A 6 -13.02 -4.76 -5.55
N VAL A 7 -12.60 -4.12 -4.45
CA VAL A 7 -12.65 -2.65 -4.34
C VAL A 7 -11.76 -1.98 -5.40
N ILE A 8 -10.59 -2.54 -5.69
CA ILE A 8 -9.68 -2.03 -6.73
C ILE A 8 -10.37 -2.07 -8.10
N GLU A 9 -10.94 -3.23 -8.48
CA GLU A 9 -11.63 -3.43 -9.76
C GLU A 9 -12.89 -2.56 -9.89
N GLU A 10 -13.71 -2.46 -8.84
CA GLU A 10 -14.92 -1.63 -8.82
C GLU A 10 -14.60 -0.13 -9.00
N ASN A 11 -13.41 0.31 -8.60
CA ASN A 11 -12.91 1.68 -8.81
C ASN A 11 -12.15 1.84 -10.13
N ARG A 12 -12.22 0.85 -11.03
CA ARG A 12 -11.66 0.86 -12.40
C ARG A 12 -10.14 0.96 -12.45
N PHE A 13 -9.46 0.56 -11.39
CA PHE A 13 -8.03 0.30 -11.43
C PHE A 13 -7.79 -1.07 -12.07
N GLU A 14 -6.74 -1.18 -12.87
CA GLU A 14 -6.28 -2.43 -13.44
C GLU A 14 -5.13 -2.98 -12.60
N ILE A 15 -5.15 -4.29 -12.34
CA ILE A 15 -4.04 -5.01 -11.72
C ILE A 15 -3.20 -5.63 -12.84
N SER A 16 -2.08 -5.02 -13.19
CA SER A 16 -1.18 -5.50 -14.24
C SER A 16 -0.19 -6.56 -13.75
N GLY A 17 0.07 -6.58 -12.44
CA GLY A 17 0.97 -7.52 -11.80
C GLY A 17 0.48 -7.90 -10.41
N MET A 18 0.67 -9.17 -10.03
CA MET A 18 0.27 -9.67 -8.71
C MET A 18 1.21 -10.77 -8.27
N ARG A 19 1.77 -10.65 -7.05
CA ARG A 19 2.72 -11.61 -6.50
C ARG A 19 2.57 -11.77 -4.99
N MET A 20 2.52 -13.01 -4.52
CA MET A 20 2.62 -13.30 -3.09
C MET A 20 4.09 -13.33 -2.69
N LEU A 21 4.46 -12.56 -1.67
CA LEU A 21 5.83 -12.36 -1.23
C LEU A 21 5.97 -12.70 0.25
N LEU A 22 7.11 -13.29 0.61
CA LEU A 22 7.61 -13.28 1.98
C LEU A 22 8.87 -12.43 1.95
N MET A 23 8.81 -11.22 2.50
CA MET A 23 9.94 -10.29 2.46
C MET A 23 10.95 -10.63 3.55
N ASP A 24 12.24 -10.46 3.25
CA ASP A 24 13.29 -10.48 4.24
C ASP A 24 13.48 -9.10 4.90
N HIS A 25 14.25 -9.07 5.98
CA HIS A 25 14.47 -7.85 6.75
C HIS A 25 15.10 -6.73 5.92
N SER A 26 16.08 -7.04 5.07
CA SER A 26 16.72 -6.07 4.18
C SER A 26 15.73 -5.43 3.22
N SER A 27 14.84 -6.23 2.63
CA SER A 27 13.86 -5.77 1.65
C SER A 27 12.81 -4.87 2.30
N VAL A 28 12.34 -5.23 3.49
CA VAL A 28 11.37 -4.41 4.26
C VAL A 28 11.97 -3.08 4.67
N VAL A 29 13.19 -3.08 5.22
CA VAL A 29 13.86 -1.84 5.65
C VAL A 29 14.08 -0.92 4.45
N ARG A 30 14.50 -1.46 3.30
CA ARG A 30 14.69 -0.69 2.07
C ARG A 30 13.39 -0.11 1.55
N LEU A 31 12.33 -0.91 1.47
CA LEU A 31 11.02 -0.46 1.00
C LEU A 31 10.45 0.66 1.89
N LEU A 32 10.72 0.60 3.20
CA LEU A 32 10.17 1.54 4.18
C LEU A 32 11.16 2.63 4.61
N GLU A 33 12.31 2.77 3.95
CA GLU A 33 13.42 3.61 4.45
C GLU A 33 13.01 5.07 4.68
N ILE A 34 12.13 5.60 3.82
CA ILE A 34 11.64 6.98 3.87
C ILE A 34 10.83 7.29 5.15
N TYR A 35 10.31 6.25 5.83
CA TYR A 35 9.54 6.39 7.06
C TYR A 35 10.42 6.39 8.31
N GLN A 36 11.68 5.96 8.20
CA GLN A 36 12.58 5.80 9.33
C GLN A 36 12.89 7.15 9.97
N GLY A 37 12.48 7.32 11.23
CA GLY A 37 12.67 8.58 11.97
C GLY A 37 11.68 9.70 11.60
N VAL A 38 10.77 9.46 10.64
CA VAL A 38 9.72 10.39 10.23
C VAL A 38 8.40 10.09 10.93
N VAL A 39 8.04 8.81 11.01
CA VAL A 39 6.79 8.37 11.65
C VAL A 39 7.07 7.43 12.82
N SER A 40 6.27 7.55 13.88
CA SER A 40 6.45 6.76 15.11
C SER A 40 6.14 5.27 14.94
N GLU A 41 5.33 4.94 13.94
CA GLU A 41 4.83 3.61 13.61
C GLU A 41 5.84 2.77 12.83
N TYR A 42 6.94 3.37 12.34
CA TYR A 42 7.94 2.69 11.51
C TYR A 42 8.40 1.33 12.05
N PRO A 43 8.79 1.19 13.34
CA PRO A 43 9.18 -0.12 13.88
C PRO A 43 8.06 -1.17 13.80
N GLY A 44 6.81 -0.70 13.94
CA GLY A 44 5.61 -1.52 13.79
C GLY A 44 5.41 -1.97 12.35
N TYR A 45 5.57 -1.08 11.37
CA TYR A 45 5.48 -1.43 9.94
C TYR A 45 6.48 -2.51 9.54
N VAL A 46 7.73 -2.35 9.97
CA VAL A 46 8.80 -3.34 9.71
C VAL A 46 8.43 -4.69 10.31
N THR A 47 8.04 -4.72 11.59
CA THR A 47 7.65 -5.94 12.29
C THR A 47 6.46 -6.61 11.60
N GLN A 48 5.47 -5.83 11.17
CA GLN A 48 4.25 -6.35 10.55
C GLN A 48 4.52 -6.95 9.17
N LEU A 49 5.31 -6.31 8.31
CA LEU A 49 5.66 -6.87 7.00
C LEU A 49 6.51 -8.13 7.10
N LEU A 50 7.32 -8.28 8.16
CA LEU A 50 8.10 -9.49 8.42
C LEU A 50 7.30 -10.63 9.05
N SER A 51 6.09 -10.35 9.57
CA SER A 51 5.29 -11.33 10.30
C SER A 51 4.69 -12.44 9.42
N GLY A 52 4.68 -12.26 8.10
CA GLY A 52 4.11 -13.24 7.18
C GLY A 52 4.13 -12.81 5.73
N LYS A 53 3.36 -13.52 4.91
CA LYS A 53 3.26 -13.23 3.49
C LYS A 53 2.38 -12.01 3.23
N CYS A 54 2.78 -11.18 2.26
CA CYS A 54 1.97 -10.10 1.72
C CYS A 54 1.68 -10.34 0.23
N LEU A 55 0.64 -9.70 -0.29
CA LEU A 55 0.38 -9.65 -1.73
C LEU A 55 0.83 -8.30 -2.25
N ALA A 56 1.82 -8.29 -3.14
CA ALA A 56 2.19 -7.13 -3.92
C ALA A 56 1.32 -7.06 -5.18
N LEU A 57 0.89 -5.85 -5.51
CA LEU A 57 0.08 -5.54 -6.69
C LEU A 57 0.74 -4.40 -7.45
N GLU A 58 0.90 -4.56 -8.75
CA GLU A 58 1.20 -3.46 -9.68
C GLU A 58 -0.14 -2.95 -10.21
N ILE A 59 -0.38 -1.65 -10.05
CA ILE A 59 -1.66 -1.02 -10.31
C ILE A 59 -1.51 0.03 -11.41
N ASN A 60 -2.39 -0.06 -12.42
CA ASN A 60 -2.60 0.99 -13.40
C ASN A 60 -3.90 1.74 -13.10
N GLY A 61 -3.86 3.07 -13.22
CA GLY A 61 -5.03 3.93 -13.09
C GLY A 61 -5.99 3.76 -14.27
N PRO A 62 -7.24 4.25 -14.13
CA PRO A 62 -8.20 4.22 -15.23
C PRO A 62 -7.65 4.88 -16.50
N LEU A 63 -7.99 4.33 -17.68
CA LEU A 63 -7.60 4.86 -19.00
C LEU A 63 -7.69 6.39 -19.07
N GLY A 64 -6.59 7.04 -19.46
CA GLY A 64 -6.47 8.50 -19.56
C GLY A 64 -5.96 9.20 -18.29
N THR A 65 -5.67 8.45 -17.22
CA THR A 65 -5.05 8.97 -15.99
C THR A 65 -3.54 9.04 -16.14
N GLN A 66 -2.93 10.16 -15.69
CA GLN A 66 -1.47 10.30 -15.60
C GLN A 66 -0.94 10.22 -14.16
N ASP A 67 -1.82 10.19 -13.15
CA ASP A 67 -1.44 10.18 -11.74
C ASP A 67 -2.10 9.02 -10.98
N THR A 68 -1.74 7.80 -11.38
CA THR A 68 -2.18 6.58 -10.69
C THR A 68 -1.80 6.57 -9.20
N PRO A 69 -0.57 6.95 -8.79
CA PRO A 69 -0.19 6.93 -7.38
C PRO A 69 -1.08 7.81 -6.51
N GLN A 70 -1.36 9.05 -6.93
CA GLN A 70 -2.23 9.93 -6.17
C GLN A 70 -3.65 9.36 -6.05
N GLN A 71 -4.26 8.93 -7.17
CA GLN A 71 -5.63 8.40 -7.14
C GLN A 71 -5.74 7.12 -6.30
N PHE A 72 -4.73 6.25 -6.36
CA PHE A 72 -4.74 5.02 -5.56
C PHE A 72 -4.57 5.33 -4.06
N ARG A 73 -3.78 6.35 -3.72
CA ARG A 73 -3.65 6.86 -2.34
C ARG A 73 -4.98 7.43 -1.82
N GLU A 74 -5.75 8.11 -2.67
CA GLU A 74 -7.10 8.58 -2.32
C GLU A 74 -8.07 7.42 -2.05
N LEU A 75 -8.00 6.34 -2.85
CA LEU A 75 -8.77 5.11 -2.63
C LEU A 75 -8.34 4.40 -1.32
N ALA A 76 -7.03 4.37 -1.05
CA ALA A 76 -6.47 3.78 0.16
C ALA A 76 -6.92 4.55 1.41
N GLY A 77 -6.92 5.88 1.35
CA GLY A 77 -7.33 6.77 2.44
C GLY A 77 -6.19 7.16 3.39
N PRO A 78 -6.49 7.94 4.43
CA PRO A 78 -5.51 8.37 5.43
C PRO A 78 -4.75 7.20 6.07
N ALA A 79 -3.45 7.39 6.37
CA ALA A 79 -2.62 6.35 6.97
C ALA A 79 -3.11 5.93 8.37
N ASN A 80 -3.55 6.90 9.18
CA ASN A 80 -4.20 6.64 10.45
C ASN A 80 -5.63 6.12 10.21
N VAL A 81 -5.91 4.91 10.70
CA VAL A 81 -7.16 4.19 10.46
C VAL A 81 -8.36 4.89 11.11
N GLU A 82 -8.18 5.46 12.30
CA GLU A 82 -9.22 6.17 13.03
C GLU A 82 -9.65 7.43 12.26
N VAL A 83 -8.67 8.21 11.78
CA VAL A 83 -8.89 9.37 10.92
C VAL A 83 -9.56 8.97 9.60
N ALA A 84 -9.13 7.84 9.01
CA ALA A 84 -9.76 7.31 7.80
C ALA A 84 -11.24 6.96 8.03
N LYS A 85 -11.57 6.31 9.16
CA LYS A 85 -12.95 5.96 9.52
C LYS A 85 -13.82 7.19 9.72
N GLU A 86 -13.31 8.23 10.35
CA GLU A 86 -14.06 9.46 10.63
C GLU A 86 -14.24 10.33 9.38
N LEU A 87 -13.16 10.61 8.65
CA LEU A 87 -13.18 11.60 7.57
C LEU A 87 -13.48 11.00 6.19
N ARG A 88 -13.15 9.71 5.98
CA ARG A 88 -13.19 9.03 4.66
C ARG A 88 -13.64 7.57 4.80
N PRO A 89 -14.84 7.29 5.35
CA PRO A 89 -15.29 5.94 5.75
C PRO A 89 -15.37 4.92 4.60
N HIS A 90 -15.33 5.38 3.35
CA HIS A 90 -15.43 4.53 2.17
C HIS A 90 -14.09 3.97 1.69
N THR A 91 -12.97 4.47 2.21
CA THR A 91 -11.60 4.10 1.81
C THR A 91 -11.20 2.72 2.30
N ILE A 92 -10.16 2.14 1.69
CA ILE A 92 -9.68 0.79 2.03
C ILE A 92 -9.22 0.73 3.50
N ARG A 93 -8.39 1.69 3.93
CA ARG A 93 -7.88 1.75 5.32
C ARG A 93 -9.00 1.93 6.33
N ALA A 94 -10.04 2.71 6.01
CA ALA A 94 -11.21 2.87 6.87
C ALA A 94 -12.00 1.56 7.06
N LYS A 95 -12.24 0.84 5.96
CA LYS A 95 -13.07 -0.38 5.95
C LYS A 95 -12.35 -1.60 6.52
N TYR A 96 -11.05 -1.72 6.27
CA TYR A 96 -10.31 -2.96 6.51
C TYR A 96 -9.13 -2.80 7.48
N GLY A 97 -8.71 -1.57 7.79
CA GLY A 97 -7.67 -1.29 8.75
C GLY A 97 -8.13 -1.56 10.20
N ARG A 98 -7.22 -2.11 11.00
CA ARG A 98 -7.47 -2.42 12.42
C ARG A 98 -6.93 -1.34 13.35
N ASN A 99 -5.70 -0.90 13.10
CA ASN A 99 -4.96 0.10 13.88
C ASN A 99 -3.91 0.77 12.95
N PRO A 100 -3.17 1.78 13.42
CA PRO A 100 -2.20 2.51 12.58
C PRO A 100 -1.14 1.64 11.90
N VAL A 101 -0.73 0.51 12.51
CA VAL A 101 0.27 -0.43 11.95
C VAL A 101 -0.39 -1.45 11.01
N GLU A 102 -1.50 -2.05 11.43
CA GLU A 102 -2.30 -3.00 10.65
C GLU A 102 -3.36 -2.26 9.82
N ASN A 103 -2.91 -1.36 8.94
CA ASN A 103 -3.76 -0.48 8.14
C ASN A 103 -4.33 -1.13 6.85
N ALA A 104 -4.18 -2.44 6.70
CA ALA A 104 -4.62 -3.27 5.57
C ALA A 104 -3.87 -3.08 4.24
N VAL A 105 -3.49 -1.86 3.86
CA VAL A 105 -2.72 -1.59 2.62
C VAL A 105 -1.62 -0.55 2.82
N HIS A 106 -0.43 -0.92 2.36
CA HIS A 106 0.64 0.01 2.03
C HIS A 106 0.53 0.39 0.54
N VAL A 107 0.78 1.66 0.24
CA VAL A 107 0.76 2.23 -1.12
C VAL A 107 1.89 3.24 -1.21
N THR A 108 2.41 3.46 -2.41
CA THR A 108 3.42 4.49 -2.67
C THR A 108 2.91 5.87 -2.25
N ASP A 109 3.66 6.56 -1.40
CA ASP A 109 3.25 7.88 -0.88
C ASP A 109 3.67 9.04 -1.78
N LEU A 110 4.78 8.90 -2.51
CA LEU A 110 5.32 9.88 -3.44
C LEU A 110 5.23 9.36 -4.89
N PRO A 111 4.57 10.08 -5.82
CA PRO A 111 4.41 9.61 -7.20
C PRO A 111 5.73 9.28 -7.90
N GLU A 112 6.80 10.02 -7.59
CA GLU A 112 8.16 9.79 -8.09
C GLU A 112 8.76 8.44 -7.69
N ASP A 113 8.33 7.87 -6.56
CA ASP A 113 8.84 6.59 -6.04
C ASP A 113 8.10 5.38 -6.64
N ALA A 114 6.92 5.59 -7.23
CA ALA A 114 6.04 4.50 -7.66
C ALA A 114 6.73 3.54 -8.65
N TYR A 115 7.48 4.09 -9.61
CA TYR A 115 8.23 3.29 -10.56
C TYR A 115 9.30 2.44 -9.87
N PHE A 116 10.07 3.04 -8.95
CA PHE A 116 11.17 2.36 -8.26
C PHE A 116 10.67 1.28 -7.29
N GLU A 117 9.58 1.54 -6.58
CA GLU A 117 8.96 0.55 -5.69
C GLU A 117 8.43 -0.66 -6.48
N VAL A 118 7.75 -0.43 -7.60
CA VAL A 118 7.29 -1.52 -8.48
C VAL A 118 8.47 -2.31 -9.04
N GLU A 119 9.51 -1.63 -9.53
CA GLU A 119 10.72 -2.27 -10.06
C GLU A 119 11.42 -3.13 -9.00
N PHE A 120 11.59 -2.58 -7.79
CA PHE A 120 12.17 -3.28 -6.66
C PHE A 120 11.38 -4.54 -6.29
N VAL A 121 10.06 -4.42 -6.15
CA VAL A 121 9.18 -5.50 -5.69
C VAL A 121 9.02 -6.62 -6.73
N PHE A 122 8.98 -6.28 -8.02
CA PHE A 122 8.71 -7.26 -9.08
C PHE A 122 9.97 -7.80 -9.79
N ARG A 123 11.11 -7.11 -9.68
CA ARG A 123 12.36 -7.54 -10.33
C ARG A 123 13.50 -7.87 -9.38
N THR A 124 13.53 -7.30 -8.18
CA THR A 124 14.63 -7.50 -7.22
C THR A 124 14.26 -8.50 -6.13
N ILE A 125 13.09 -8.33 -5.49
CA ILE A 125 12.49 -9.32 -4.58
C ILE A 125 11.94 -10.50 -5.40
#